data_AF-A0A6G2FN82-F1
#
_entry.id   AF-A0A6G2FN82-F1
#
_cell.length_a   1.000
_cell.length_b   1.000
_cell.length_c   1.000
_cell.angle_alpha   90.00
_cell.angle_beta   90.00
_cell.angle_gamma   90.00
#
_symmetry.space_group_name_H-M   'P 1'
#
loop_
_entity.id
_entity.type
_entity.pdbx_description
1 polymer ?
#
loop_
_entity_poly.entity_id
_entity_poly.type
_entity_poly.pdbx_seq_one_letter_code
_entity_poly.pdbx_strand_id
1 'polypeptide(L)'
;MNGQTQQLIGVLENRRLAFLKPYFLKFTRKARANVKYVVMDTNAPYFELVKAVFPKAKIVTDCFHIVQQITRALNQLRIKTMNSFQKTEPTKYRRLK
;
A
#
# COMPACT_ATOMS: atom_id res chain seq x y z
N MET A 1 9.19 -7.03 -8.84
CA MET A 1 8.89 -7.45 -10.21
C MET A 1 9.34 -6.35 -11.15
N ASN A 2 9.92 -6.67 -12.31
CA ASN A 2 10.28 -5.69 -13.32
C ASN A 2 8.99 -5.17 -13.96
N GLY A 3 8.81 -3.84 -14.00
CA GLY A 3 7.58 -3.23 -14.52
C GLY A 3 7.36 -3.41 -16.03
N GLN A 4 8.40 -3.76 -16.78
CA GLN A 4 8.34 -4.00 -18.22
C GLN A 4 8.32 -5.50 -18.54
N THR A 5 9.25 -6.27 -17.97
CA THR A 5 9.40 -7.70 -18.32
C THR A 5 8.57 -8.63 -17.44
N GLN A 6 7.92 -8.12 -16.40
CA GLN A 6 7.20 -8.88 -15.38
C GLN A 6 8.03 -9.93 -14.64
N GLN A 7 9.36 -9.93 -14.82
CA GLN A 7 10.24 -10.88 -14.15
C GLN A 7 10.38 -10.54 -12.65
N LEU A 8 10.45 -11.59 -11.83
CA LEU A 8 10.75 -11.44 -10.41
C LEU A 8 12.20 -10.98 -10.24
N ILE A 9 12.40 -9.79 -9.67
CA ILE A 9 13.73 -9.22 -9.43
C ILE A 9 14.35 -9.77 -8.14
N GLY A 10 13.51 -10.14 -7.17
CA GLY A 10 13.96 -10.67 -5.89
C GLY A 10 12.85 -10.71 -4.87
N VAL A 11 13.04 -11.55 -3.86
CA VAL A 11 12.20 -11.66 -2.67
C VAL A 11 13.10 -11.42 -1.47
N LEU A 12 12.65 -10.57 -0.53
CA LEU A 12 13.37 -10.34 0.71
C LEU A 12 12.83 -11.27 1.78
N GLU A 13 13.73 -11.92 2.51
CA GLU A 13 13.37 -12.88 3.57
C GLU A 13 12.63 -12.22 4.74
N ASN A 14 12.90 -10.94 5.02
CA ASN A 14 12.34 -10.24 6.16
C ASN A 14 11.96 -8.79 5.84
N ARG A 15 10.77 -8.39 6.31
CA ARG A 15 10.22 -7.03 6.18
C ARG A 15 10.57 -6.10 7.35
N ARG A 16 11.23 -6.58 8.40
CA ARG A 16 11.59 -5.76 9.57
C ARG A 16 12.60 -4.68 9.17
N LEU A 17 12.44 -3.47 9.71
CA LEU A 17 13.32 -2.33 9.41
C LEU A 17 14.81 -2.61 9.66
N ALA A 18 15.11 -3.36 10.73
CA ALA A 18 16.47 -3.76 11.09
C ALA A 18 17.16 -4.60 9.99
N PHE A 19 16.40 -5.28 9.14
CA PHE A 19 16.90 -6.04 8.01
C PHE A 19 16.92 -5.22 6.71
N LEU A 20 15.86 -4.45 6.47
CA LEU A 20 15.72 -3.67 5.23
C LEU A 20 16.76 -2.55 5.12
N LYS A 21 17.09 -1.87 6.22
CA LYS A 21 18.06 -0.76 6.20
C LYS A 21 19.45 -1.25 5.76
N PRO A 22 20.06 -2.27 6.40
CA PRO A 22 21.34 -2.81 5.93
C PRO A 22 21.27 -3.35 4.50
N TYR A 23 20.18 -4.03 4.13
CA TYR A 23 20.01 -4.58 2.77
C TYR A 23 20.17 -3.49 1.70
N PHE A 24 19.44 -2.39 1.82
CA PHE A 24 19.53 -1.32 0.82
C PHE A 24 20.82 -0.51 0.93
N LEU A 25 21.46 -0.43 2.10
CA LEU A 25 22.75 0.26 2.25
C LEU A 25 23.92 -0.47 1.57
N LYS A 26 23.76 -1.72 1.13
CA LYS A 26 24.73 -2.41 0.26
C LYS A 26 24.88 -1.73 -1.11
N PHE A 27 23.86 -1.01 -1.57
CA PHE A 27 23.93 -0.25 -2.82
C PHE A 27 24.65 1.09 -2.61
N THR A 28 25.45 1.49 -3.60
CA THR A 28 26.20 2.74 -3.56
C THR A 28 25.28 3.93 -3.31
N ARG A 29 25.80 4.96 -2.62
CA ARG A 29 25.03 6.20 -2.37
C ARG A 29 24.57 6.84 -3.68
N LYS A 30 25.38 6.77 -4.74
CA LYS A 30 25.02 7.27 -6.08
C LYS A 30 23.81 6.52 -6.65
N ALA A 31 23.79 5.19 -6.58
CA ALA A 31 22.65 4.39 -7.03
C ALA A 31 21.37 4.73 -6.24
N ARG A 32 21.46 4.81 -4.91
CA ARG A 32 20.32 5.17 -4.05
C ARG A 32 19.80 6.58 -4.29
N ALA A 33 20.69 7.54 -4.57
CA ALA A 33 20.30 8.89 -4.92
C ALA A 33 19.66 9.01 -6.31
N ASN A 34 19.82 8.01 -7.18
CA ASN A 34 19.16 7.98 -8.50
C ASN A 34 17.72 7.44 -8.44
N VAL A 35 17.28 6.92 -7.30
CA VAL A 35 15.89 6.48 -7.12
C VAL A 35 14.98 7.70 -7.10
N LYS A 36 14.03 7.76 -8.05
CA LYS A 36 13.10 8.88 -8.20
C LYS A 36 11.83 8.74 -7.39
N TYR A 37 11.29 7.52 -7.31
CA TYR A 37 10.03 7.23 -6.65
C TYR A 37 10.14 5.95 -5.83
N VAL A 38 9.51 5.95 -4.66
CA VAL A 38 9.28 4.75 -3.85
C VAL A 38 7.79 4.66 -3.61
N VAL A 39 7.16 3.65 -4.19
CA VAL A 39 5.76 3.31 -3.92
C VAL A 39 5.74 2.35 -2.73
N MET A 40 4.98 2.69 -1.68
CA MET A 40 4.91 1.87 -0.48
C MET A 40 3.52 1.97 0.18
N ASP A 41 3.24 0.99 1.05
CA ASP A 41 2.10 1.05 1.95
C ASP A 41 2.24 2.21 2.96
N THR A 42 1.13 2.64 3.54
CA THR A 42 0.97 3.73 4.52
C THR A 42 1.57 3.44 5.91
N ASN A 43 2.53 2.52 6.00
CA ASN A 43 3.16 2.12 7.25
C ASN A 43 4.24 3.13 7.68
N ALA A 44 3.96 3.91 8.73
CA ALA A 44 4.82 5.00 9.22
C ALA A 44 6.30 4.60 9.44
N PRO A 45 6.63 3.47 10.10
CA PRO A 45 8.01 2.99 10.21
C PRO A 45 8.81 2.91 8.89
N TYR A 46 8.18 2.59 7.76
CA TYR A 46 8.86 2.50 6.47
C TYR A 46 9.18 3.88 5.88
N PHE A 47 8.42 4.91 6.26
CA PHE A 47 8.63 6.27 5.77
C PHE A 47 10.00 6.80 6.19
N GLU A 48 10.34 6.64 7.47
CA GLU A 48 11.65 7.04 8.02
C GLU A 48 12.80 6.23 7.41
N LEU A 49 12.59 4.94 7.19
CA LEU A 49 13.55 4.09 6.50
C LEU A 49 13.84 4.60 5.08
N VAL A 50 12.78 4.86 4.30
CA VAL A 50 12.91 5.26 2.89
C VAL A 50 13.59 6.61 2.78
N LYS A 51 13.28 7.58 3.65
CA LYS A 51 14.00 8.87 3.71
C LYS A 51 15.49 8.70 3.99
N ALA A 52 15.85 7.83 4.92
CA ALA A 52 17.25 7.59 5.27
C ALA A 52 18.03 6.88 4.15
N VAL A 53 17.37 5.97 3.43
CA VAL A 53 18.01 5.12 2.40
C VAL A 53 18.00 5.78 1.02
N PHE A 54 16.93 6.47 0.65
CA PHE A 54 16.73 7.02 -0.69
C PHE A 54 16.54 8.55 -0.63
N PRO A 55 17.63 9.31 -0.48
CA PRO A 55 17.57 10.72 -0.08
C PRO A 55 16.91 11.66 -1.10
N LYS A 56 16.77 11.23 -2.37
CA LYS A 56 16.16 12.02 -3.45
C LYS A 56 14.82 11.45 -3.93
N ALA A 57 14.36 10.35 -3.36
CA ALA A 57 13.15 9.70 -3.82
C ALA A 57 11.89 10.40 -3.28
N LYS A 58 10.89 10.53 -4.14
CA LYS A 58 9.53 10.91 -3.74
C LYS A 58 8.79 9.67 -3.25
N ILE A 59 8.18 9.77 -2.08
CA ILE A 59 7.37 8.69 -1.51
C ILE A 59 5.95 8.82 -2.07
N VAL A 60 5.44 7.72 -2.63
CA VAL A 60 4.10 7.63 -3.22
C VAL A 60 3.33 6.54 -2.50
N THR A 61 2.10 6.81 -2.12
CA THR A 61 1.22 5.81 -1.52
C THR A 61 0.77 4.81 -2.58
N ASP A 62 0.85 3.52 -2.25
CA ASP A 62 0.35 2.45 -3.11
C ASP A 62 -1.17 2.59 -3.34
N CYS A 63 -1.55 2.67 -4.61
CA CYS A 63 -2.94 2.82 -5.05
C CYS A 63 -3.81 1.61 -4.65
N PHE A 64 -3.24 0.42 -4.53
CA PHE A 64 -3.98 -0.76 -4.07
C PHE A 64 -4.58 -0.53 -2.68
N HIS A 65 -3.80 0.03 -1.75
CA HIS A 65 -4.27 0.30 -0.41
C HIS A 65 -5.31 1.42 -0.37
N ILE A 66 -5.17 2.45 -1.22
CA ILE A 66 -6.18 3.51 -1.37
C ILE A 66 -7.52 2.92 -1.84
N VAL A 67 -7.50 2.18 -2.95
CA VAL A 67 -8.70 1.54 -3.52
C VAL A 67 -9.32 0.57 -2.51
N GLN A 68 -8.49 -0.22 -1.81
CA GLN A 68 -8.95 -1.15 -0.78
C GLN A 68 -9.64 -0.43 0.39
N GLN A 69 -9.06 0.67 0.89
CA GLN A 69 -9.64 1.46 1.98
C GLN A 69 -10.98 2.07 1.58
N ILE A 70 -11.06 2.69 0.39
CA ILE A 70 -12.31 3.26 -0.14
C ILE A 70 -13.37 2.17 -0.29
N THR A 71 -13.03 1.03 -0.88
CA THR A 71 -13.95 -0.08 -1.09
C THR A 71 -14.49 -0.62 0.24
N ARG A 72 -13.64 -0.73 1.26
CA ARG A 72 -14.05 -1.13 2.61
C ARG A 72 -15.02 -0.14 3.24
N ALA A 73 -14.73 1.16 3.15
CA ALA A 73 -15.59 2.20 3.70
C ALA A 73 -16.97 2.20 3.03
N LEU A 74 -17.01 2.12 1.69
CA LEU A 74 -18.26 2.02 0.94
C LEU A 74 -19.06 0.77 1.28
N ASN A 75 -18.39 -0.38 1.43
CA ASN A 75 -19.05 -1.63 1.81
C ASN A 75 -19.63 -1.57 3.22
N GLN A 76 -18.91 -0.96 4.18
CA GLN A 76 -19.42 -0.77 5.53
C GLN A 76 -20.67 0.11 5.54
N LEU A 77 -20.65 1.22 4.78
CA LEU A 77 -21.81 2.07 4.61
C LEU A 77 -22.98 1.31 3.98
N ARG A 78 -22.72 0.59 2.87
CA ARG A 78 -23.72 -0.26 2.19
C ARG A 78 -24.37 -1.24 3.16
N ILE A 79 -23.59 -1.97 3.95
CA ILE A 79 -24.10 -2.94 4.92
C ILE A 79 -24.90 -2.26 6.02
N LYS A 80 -24.41 -1.13 6.56
CA LYS A 80 -25.13 -0.35 7.58
C LYS A 80 -26.50 0.11 7.07
N THR A 81 -26.53 0.67 5.86
CA THR A 81 -27.76 1.13 5.21
C THR A 81 -28.68 -0.05 4.86
N MET A 82 -28.14 -1.15 4.31
CA MET A 82 -28.89 -2.38 4.05
C MET A 82 -29.59 -2.87 5.32
N ASN A 83 -28.86 -3.00 6.43
CA ASN A 83 -29.39 -3.51 7.69
C ASN A 83 -30.48 -2.60 8.29
N SER A 84 -30.46 -1.28 8.05
CA SER A 84 -31.54 -0.38 8.47
C SER A 84 -32.88 -0.66 7.78
N PHE A 85 -32.88 -1.28 6.59
CA PHE A 85 -34.09 -1.62 5.84
C PHE A 85 -34.59 -3.06 6.09
N GLN A 86 -33.87 -3.85 6.89
CA GLN A 86 -34.09 -5.30 7.02
C GLN A 86 -35.53 -5.68 7.41
N LYS A 87 -36.18 -4.86 8.25
CA LYS A 87 -37.56 -5.13 8.74
C LYS A 87 -38.62 -4.26 8.08
N THR A 88 -38.25 -3.11 7.54
CA THR A 88 -39.21 -2.06 7.12
C THR A 88 -39.39 -1.99 5.61
N GLU A 89 -38.33 -2.22 4.82
CA GLU A 89 -38.35 -1.99 3.37
C GLU A 89 -37.59 -3.11 2.61
N PRO A 90 -38.22 -4.30 2.42
CA PRO A 90 -37.57 -5.49 1.86
C PRO A 90 -36.98 -5.27 0.46
N THR A 91 -37.63 -4.44 -0.37
CA THR A 91 -37.16 -4.10 -1.71
C THR A 91 -35.86 -3.30 -1.67
N LYS A 92 -35.70 -2.35 -0.73
CA LYS A 92 -34.46 -1.58 -0.56
C LYS A 92 -33.35 -2.44 0.04
N TYR A 93 -33.68 -3.31 1.00
CA TYR A 93 -32.75 -4.29 1.55
C TYR A 93 -32.12 -5.15 0.44
N ARG A 94 -32.93 -5.72 -0.47
CA ARG A 94 -32.44 -6.61 -1.54
C ARG A 94 -31.59 -5.90 -2.59
N ARG A 95 -31.81 -4.60 -2.84
CA ARG A 95 -30.99 -3.80 -3.78
C ARG A 95 -29.60 -3.50 -3.25
N LEU A 96 -29.44 -3.44 -1.93
CA LEU A 96 -28.18 -3.13 -1.27
C LEU A 96 -27.43 -4.39 -0.79
N LYS A 97 -28.06 -5.57 -0.90
CA LYS A 97 -27.47 -6.88 -0.61
C LYS A 97 -26.51 -7.31 -1.72
#